data_AF-A0A645FF24-F1
#
_entry.id   AF-A0A645FF24-F1
#
_cell.length_a   1.000
_cell.length_b   1.000
_cell.length_c   1.000
_cell.angle_alpha   90.00
_cell.angle_beta   90.00
_cell.angle_gamma   90.00
#
_symmetry.space_group_name_H-M   'P 1'
#
loop_
_entity.id
_entity.type
_entity.pdbx_description
1 polymer ?
#
loop_
_entity_poly.entity_id
_entity_poly.type
_entity_poly.pdbx_seq_one_letter_code
_entity_poly.pdbx_strand_id
1 'polypeptide(L)'
;MSPLELAMFRMFYISIWQVAPDLHSAEEVNRNLQALADSPVMLTELKELLSYNLSKIDFVDEELQQIDNCPLDLYCQYSKNQLLVGLGYINAHNLVQVGVKWLKEQGIDIFLNTLNKSEKEYSPTTMYKDYSINEWLFHWQSQSTIGDSSPTGRRYQQHGHGQHKVLLFVREFKQEYNLTAPFTLLGTANYVQHEGSKPMSITYKLDRPIPARFIKKTNKLLIG
;
A
#
# COMPACT_ATOMS: atom_id res chain seq x y z
N MET A 1 24.37 -6.34 3.50
CA MET A 1 23.08 -6.39 2.80
C MET A 1 22.93 -5.13 1.98
N SER A 2 22.51 -5.25 0.73
CA SER A 2 22.13 -4.11 -0.11
C SER A 2 20.89 -3.40 0.48
N PRO A 3 20.57 -2.16 0.05
CA PRO A 3 19.36 -1.48 0.50
C PRO A 3 18.07 -2.29 0.23
N LEU A 4 17.98 -2.94 -0.93
CA LEU A 4 16.86 -3.82 -1.29
C LEU A 4 16.77 -5.05 -0.38
N GLU A 5 17.89 -5.75 -0.16
CA GLU A 5 17.94 -6.91 0.76
C GLU A 5 17.51 -6.49 2.17
N LEU A 6 17.92 -5.31 2.63
CA LEU A 6 17.54 -4.81 3.94
C LEU A 6 16.04 -4.52 4.03
N ALA A 7 15.45 -3.98 2.97
CA ALA A 7 14.01 -3.75 2.89
C ALA A 7 13.22 -5.07 2.90
N MET A 8 13.65 -6.06 2.11
CA MET A 8 13.07 -7.41 2.10
C MET A 8 13.20 -8.09 3.47
N PHE A 9 14.35 -7.95 4.14
CA PHE A 9 14.56 -8.49 5.48
C PHE A 9 13.62 -7.87 6.52
N ARG A 10 13.41 -6.55 6.49
CA ARG A 10 12.44 -5.89 7.37
C ARG A 10 11.04 -6.42 7.14
N MET A 11 10.65 -6.63 5.88
CA MET A 11 9.35 -7.22 5.51
C MET A 11 9.23 -8.67 6.02
N PHE A 12 10.25 -9.50 5.85
CA PHE A 12 10.28 -10.85 6.40
C PHE A 12 10.13 -10.83 7.92
N TYR A 13 10.95 -10.04 8.60
CA TYR A 13 10.97 -9.98 10.06
C TYR A 13 9.62 -9.55 10.65
N ILE A 14 9.02 -8.47 10.13
CA ILE A 14 7.72 -8.01 10.63
C ILE A 14 6.59 -9.00 10.33
N SER A 15 6.74 -9.86 9.32
CA SER A 15 5.74 -10.90 9.01
C SER A 15 5.70 -11.98 10.09
N ILE A 16 6.85 -12.31 10.68
CA ILE A 16 6.97 -13.36 11.70
C ILE A 16 6.73 -12.78 13.11
N TRP A 17 7.39 -11.67 13.44
CA TRP A 17 7.40 -11.12 14.81
C TRP A 17 6.43 -9.96 15.03
N GLN A 18 5.76 -9.46 13.98
CA GLN A 18 4.80 -8.34 14.06
C GLN A 18 5.36 -7.02 14.59
N VAL A 19 6.68 -6.94 14.75
CA VAL A 19 7.44 -5.74 15.10
C VAL A 19 8.53 -5.51 14.07
N ALA A 20 8.88 -4.25 13.81
CA ALA A 20 9.99 -3.95 12.91
C ALA A 20 11.32 -4.30 13.60
N PRO A 21 12.32 -4.84 12.88
CA PRO A 21 13.60 -5.17 13.49
C PRO A 21 14.34 -3.88 13.88
N ASP A 22 14.77 -3.80 15.13
CA ASP A 22 15.71 -2.78 15.57
C ASP A 22 17.13 -3.18 15.16
N LEU A 23 17.62 -2.57 14.08
CA LEU A 23 18.96 -2.85 13.55
C LEU A 23 20.07 -2.23 14.40
N HIS A 24 19.75 -1.31 15.32
CA HIS A 24 20.70 -0.79 16.28
C HIS A 24 20.92 -1.77 17.45
N SER A 25 19.90 -2.57 17.76
CA SER A 25 19.93 -3.65 18.75
C SER A 25 20.02 -5.03 18.07
N ALA A 26 21.15 -5.29 17.41
CA ALA A 26 21.36 -6.52 16.64
C ALA A 26 21.23 -7.80 17.50
N GLU A 27 21.42 -7.72 18.82
CA GLU A 27 21.28 -8.86 19.73
C GLU A 27 19.88 -9.44 19.74
N GLU A 28 18.84 -8.61 19.77
CA GLU A 28 17.45 -9.08 19.78
C GLU A 28 17.08 -9.72 18.44
N VAL A 29 17.46 -9.06 17.34
CA VAL A 29 17.24 -9.57 15.99
C VAL A 29 17.90 -10.93 15.81
N ASN A 30 19.17 -11.05 16.19
CA ASN A 30 19.92 -12.31 16.09
C ASN A 30 19.34 -13.40 16.97
N ARG A 31 18.94 -13.08 18.21
CA ARG A 31 18.29 -14.04 19.10
C ARG A 31 16.99 -14.57 18.51
N ASN A 32 16.16 -13.70 17.91
CA ASN A 32 14.90 -14.10 17.29
C ASN A 32 15.13 -14.99 16.06
N LEU A 33 16.09 -14.64 15.21
CA LEU A 33 16.47 -15.46 14.06
C LEU A 33 17.05 -16.82 14.48
N GLN A 34 17.89 -16.84 15.51
CA GLN A 34 18.48 -18.05 16.05
C GLN A 34 17.39 -18.95 16.66
N ALA A 35 16.43 -18.38 17.40
CA ALA A 35 15.31 -19.14 17.95
C ALA A 35 14.43 -19.80 16.87
N LEU A 36 14.24 -19.13 15.73
CA LEU A 36 13.56 -19.73 14.58
C LEU A 36 14.41 -20.83 13.93
N ALA A 37 15.72 -20.61 13.77
CA ALA A 37 16.64 -21.59 13.19
C ALA A 37 16.78 -22.85 14.05
N ASP A 38 16.79 -22.69 15.38
CA ASP A 38 16.88 -23.77 16.37
C ASP A 38 15.54 -24.49 16.61
N SER A 39 14.48 -24.10 15.90
CA SER A 39 13.20 -24.80 15.90
C SER A 39 12.98 -25.51 14.55
N PRO A 40 13.45 -26.76 14.39
CA PRO A 40 13.34 -27.49 13.12
C PRO A 40 11.90 -27.64 12.63
N VAL A 41 10.94 -27.82 13.55
CA VAL A 41 9.52 -27.96 13.21
C VAL A 41 8.99 -26.65 12.63
N MET A 42 9.12 -25.52 13.35
CA MET A 42 8.61 -24.24 12.86
C MET A 42 9.30 -23.79 11.57
N LEU A 43 10.62 -24.01 11.46
CA LEU A 43 11.35 -23.66 10.25
C LEU A 43 10.89 -24.49 9.04
N THR A 44 10.59 -25.77 9.26
CA THR A 44 10.08 -26.64 8.20
C THR A 44 8.68 -26.21 7.77
N GLU A 45 7.76 -26.01 8.71
CA GLU A 45 6.41 -25.53 8.43
C GLU A 45 6.43 -24.17 7.71
N LEU A 46 7.29 -23.24 8.13
CA LEU A 46 7.44 -21.95 7.46
C LEU A 46 7.89 -22.11 6.00
N LYS A 47 8.88 -22.97 5.74
CA LYS A 47 9.35 -23.25 4.37
C LYS A 47 8.29 -23.92 3.52
N GLU A 48 7.51 -24.83 4.10
CA GLU A 48 6.39 -25.49 3.43
C GLU A 48 5.30 -24.48 3.06
N LEU A 49 4.93 -23.58 3.98
CA LEU A 49 3.97 -22.50 3.73
C LEU A 49 4.46 -21.55 2.64
N LEU A 50 5.74 -21.15 2.66
CA LEU A 50 6.33 -20.31 1.61
C LEU A 50 6.31 -21.02 0.25
N SER A 51 6.65 -22.31 0.21
CA SER A 51 6.63 -23.11 -1.03
C SER A 51 5.21 -23.28 -1.57
N TYR A 52 4.24 -23.51 -0.68
CA TYR A 52 2.82 -23.57 -1.02
C TYR A 52 2.36 -22.24 -1.60
N ASN A 53 2.61 -21.11 -0.92
CA ASN A 53 2.22 -19.80 -1.40
C ASN A 53 2.86 -19.47 -2.75
N LEU A 54 4.15 -19.77 -2.93
CA LEU A 54 4.85 -19.61 -4.20
C LEU A 54 4.19 -20.41 -5.32
N SER A 55 3.77 -21.66 -5.05
CA SER A 55 3.05 -22.50 -6.02
C SER A 55 1.65 -22.01 -6.39
N LYS A 56 1.09 -21.09 -5.60
CA LYS A 56 -0.24 -20.50 -5.80
C LYS A 56 -0.20 -19.15 -6.50
N ILE A 57 0.99 -18.58 -6.75
CA ILE A 57 1.11 -17.35 -7.54
C ILE A 57 0.72 -17.68 -8.98
N ASP A 58 -0.45 -17.18 -9.40
CA ASP A 58 -1.07 -17.42 -10.70
C ASP A 58 -1.18 -16.14 -11.55
N PHE A 59 -0.49 -15.07 -11.12
CA PHE A 59 -0.43 -13.78 -11.81
C PHE A 59 1.02 -13.40 -12.11
N VAL A 60 1.19 -12.55 -13.12
CA VAL A 60 2.48 -11.94 -13.44
C VAL A 60 2.58 -10.63 -12.66
N ASP A 61 3.48 -10.60 -11.69
CA ASP A 61 3.92 -9.39 -11.02
C ASP A 61 4.93 -8.63 -11.90
N GLU A 62 5.15 -7.36 -11.57
CA GLU A 62 6.12 -6.53 -12.27
C GLU A 62 6.81 -5.60 -11.26
N GLU A 63 8.13 -5.56 -11.32
CA GLU A 63 8.94 -4.69 -10.48
C GLU A 63 8.60 -3.21 -10.70
N LEU A 64 8.56 -2.44 -9.62
CA LEU A 64 8.32 -1.01 -9.69
C LEU A 64 9.62 -0.24 -9.97
N GLN A 65 10.06 -0.26 -11.23
CA GLN A 65 11.32 0.35 -11.68
C GLN A 65 11.44 1.86 -11.39
N GLN A 66 10.33 2.54 -11.16
CA GLN A 66 10.31 3.95 -10.82
C GLN A 66 10.76 4.22 -9.37
N ILE A 67 10.86 3.22 -8.49
CA ILE A 67 11.26 3.44 -7.10
C ILE A 67 12.52 2.66 -6.80
N ASP A 68 13.61 3.39 -6.52
CA ASP A 68 14.91 2.78 -6.24
C ASP A 68 14.84 1.85 -5.03
N ASN A 69 15.36 0.63 -5.19
CA ASN A 69 15.39 -0.40 -4.15
C ASN A 69 14.01 -0.74 -3.56
N CYS A 70 12.94 -0.63 -4.36
CA CYS A 70 11.59 -1.00 -3.95
C CYS A 70 11.45 -2.53 -3.84
N PRO A 71 11.11 -3.09 -2.66
CA PRO A 71 10.85 -4.54 -2.51
C PRO A 71 9.40 -4.92 -2.83
N LEU A 72 8.64 -4.03 -3.45
CA LEU A 72 7.21 -4.19 -3.71
C LEU A 72 6.95 -4.27 -5.21
N ASP A 73 6.15 -5.25 -5.59
CA ASP A 73 5.81 -5.56 -6.98
C ASP A 73 4.35 -5.24 -7.26
N LEU A 74 4.09 -4.90 -8.52
CA LEU A 74 2.74 -4.59 -8.99
C LEU A 74 1.82 -5.78 -8.78
N TYR A 75 0.61 -5.47 -8.30
CA TYR A 75 -0.49 -6.40 -8.07
C TYR A 75 -0.28 -7.44 -6.97
N CYS A 76 0.89 -7.43 -6.31
CA CYS A 76 1.17 -8.17 -5.09
C CYS A 76 0.47 -7.54 -3.89
N GLN A 77 0.23 -8.38 -2.87
CA GLN A 77 -0.49 -8.02 -1.66
C GLN A 77 0.46 -7.89 -0.47
N TYR A 78 0.27 -6.82 0.30
CA TYR A 78 1.08 -6.49 1.47
C TYR A 78 0.18 -6.03 2.61
N SER A 79 0.46 -6.49 3.81
CA SER A 79 -0.07 -5.82 5.00
C SER A 79 0.44 -4.38 5.05
N LYS A 80 -0.31 -3.51 5.74
CA LYS A 80 0.11 -2.11 5.96
C LYS A 80 1.51 -2.03 6.57
N ASN A 81 1.86 -2.93 7.49
CA ASN A 81 3.16 -2.91 8.13
C ASN A 81 4.28 -3.31 7.16
N GLN A 82 4.08 -4.37 6.37
CA GLN A 82 5.05 -4.82 5.37
C GLN A 82 5.36 -3.73 4.35
N LEU A 83 4.34 -3.12 3.72
CA LEU A 83 4.58 -2.09 2.70
C LEU A 83 5.30 -0.85 3.29
N LEU A 84 5.02 -0.49 4.54
CA LEU A 84 5.65 0.66 5.17
C LEU A 84 7.11 0.41 5.49
N VAL A 85 7.43 -0.72 6.12
CA VAL A 85 8.83 -1.04 6.46
C VAL A 85 9.66 -1.33 5.20
N GLY A 86 9.03 -1.92 4.17
CA GLY A 86 9.63 -2.15 2.85
C GLY A 86 10.00 -0.83 2.15
N LEU A 87 9.17 0.20 2.32
CA LEU A 87 9.46 1.55 1.82
C LEU A 87 10.32 2.39 2.79
N GLY A 88 10.92 1.78 3.82
CA GLY A 88 11.84 2.44 4.75
C GLY A 88 11.17 3.17 5.93
N TYR A 89 9.84 3.09 6.07
CA TYR A 89 9.12 3.66 7.21
C TYR A 89 8.99 2.67 8.36
N ILE A 90 10.01 2.65 9.23
CA ILE A 90 10.15 1.68 10.33
C ILE A 90 9.13 1.94 11.46
N ASN A 91 8.78 3.20 11.72
CA ASN A 91 7.84 3.61 12.78
C ASN A 91 6.36 3.49 12.35
N ALA A 92 5.97 2.31 11.85
CA ALA A 92 4.64 2.04 11.28
C ALA A 92 3.47 2.16 12.28
N HIS A 93 3.74 2.18 13.59
CA HIS A 93 2.71 2.25 14.65
C HIS A 93 1.89 3.55 14.62
N ASN A 94 2.43 4.64 14.04
CA ASN A 94 1.78 5.97 14.06
C ASN A 94 0.86 6.25 12.85
N LEU A 95 0.65 5.30 11.94
CA LEU A 95 -0.15 5.48 10.72
C LEU A 95 -1.65 5.20 10.89
N VAL A 96 -2.16 5.30 12.11
CA VAL A 96 -3.49 4.77 12.47
C VAL A 96 -4.65 5.53 11.81
N GLN A 97 -4.51 6.78 11.36
CA GLN A 97 -5.71 7.62 11.16
C GLN A 97 -6.03 8.11 9.74
N VAL A 98 -5.10 8.17 8.78
CA VAL A 98 -5.30 9.08 7.63
C VAL A 98 -5.33 8.41 6.26
N GLY A 99 -4.93 7.14 6.15
CA GLY A 99 -4.90 6.42 4.85
C GLY A 99 -3.88 7.01 3.85
N VAL A 100 -3.07 7.98 4.27
CA VAL A 100 -2.02 8.61 3.45
C VAL A 100 -0.74 8.75 4.28
N LYS A 101 0.40 8.51 3.64
CA LYS A 101 1.73 8.80 4.21
C LYS A 101 2.63 9.47 3.19
N TRP A 102 3.20 10.61 3.57
CA TRP A 102 4.32 11.21 2.85
C TRP A 102 5.65 10.67 3.36
N LEU A 103 6.42 10.08 2.45
CA LEU A 103 7.83 9.76 2.62
C LEU A 103 8.67 10.88 2.01
N LYS A 104 8.97 11.89 2.84
CA LYS A 104 9.60 13.16 2.41
C LYS A 104 10.95 12.95 1.72
N GLU A 105 11.79 12.08 2.26
CA GLU A 105 13.14 11.83 1.75
C GLU A 105 13.12 11.18 0.35
N GLN A 106 12.11 10.37 0.06
CA GLN A 106 11.95 9.68 -1.21
C GLN A 106 11.01 10.41 -2.18
N GLY A 107 10.34 11.48 -1.74
CA GLY A 107 9.35 12.19 -2.54
C GLY A 107 8.12 11.35 -2.90
N ILE A 108 7.72 10.41 -2.04
CA ILE A 108 6.60 9.49 -2.32
C ILE A 108 5.41 9.78 -1.39
N ASP A 109 4.22 9.93 -1.97
CA ASP A 109 2.94 9.83 -1.27
C ASP A 109 2.38 8.41 -1.40
N ILE A 110 2.21 7.71 -0.29
CA ILE A 110 1.54 6.42 -0.22
C ILE A 110 0.07 6.67 0.06
N PHE A 111 -0.82 6.20 -0.82
CA PHE A 111 -2.27 6.23 -0.62
C PHE A 111 -2.80 4.81 -0.39
N LEU A 112 -3.43 4.61 0.76
CA LEU A 112 -4.05 3.35 1.17
C LEU A 112 -5.56 3.45 1.06
N ASN A 113 -6.13 2.84 0.03
CA ASN A 113 -7.54 2.97 -0.32
C ASN A 113 -8.32 1.70 0.01
N THR A 114 -9.49 1.85 0.61
CA THR A 114 -10.46 0.75 0.77
C THR A 114 -11.65 1.06 -0.13
N LEU A 115 -11.89 0.22 -1.15
CA LEU A 115 -12.84 0.50 -2.23
C LEU A 115 -14.29 0.34 -1.76
N ASN A 116 -14.60 -0.72 -1.04
CA ASN A 116 -15.93 -0.96 -0.48
C ASN A 116 -15.95 -0.51 0.97
N LYS A 117 -16.62 0.62 1.23
CA LYS A 117 -16.78 1.20 2.56
C LYS A 117 -18.17 0.81 3.09
N SER A 118 -18.23 0.07 4.20
CA SER A 118 -19.49 -0.15 4.90
C SER A 118 -19.81 1.07 5.79
N GLU A 119 -21.07 1.49 5.85
CA GLU A 119 -21.51 2.59 6.73
C GLU A 119 -21.25 2.33 8.21
N LYS A 120 -21.14 1.05 8.61
CA LYS A 120 -20.84 0.65 9.99
C LYS A 120 -19.39 0.87 10.40
N GLU A 121 -18.46 0.98 9.44
CA GLU A 121 -17.02 1.02 9.69
C GLU A 121 -16.36 2.39 9.44
N TYR A 122 -17.12 3.35 8.93
CA TYR A 122 -16.62 4.68 8.58
C TYR A 122 -17.58 5.76 9.07
N SER A 123 -17.03 6.83 9.65
CA SER A 123 -17.82 8.04 9.91
C SER A 123 -18.19 8.72 8.59
N PRO A 124 -19.28 9.51 8.54
CA PRO A 124 -19.60 10.34 7.38
C PRO A 124 -18.43 11.24 6.93
N THR A 125 -17.54 11.61 7.85
CA THR A 125 -16.36 12.45 7.61
C THR A 125 -15.16 11.71 7.01
N THR A 126 -15.17 10.37 6.95
CA THR A 126 -14.07 9.53 6.42
C THR A 126 -14.50 8.60 5.28
N MET A 127 -15.74 8.73 4.82
CA MET A 127 -16.26 8.02 3.64
C MET A 127 -15.77 8.68 2.34
N TYR A 128 -14.45 8.73 2.15
CA TYR A 128 -13.84 9.23 0.92
C TYR A 128 -14.33 8.40 -0.28
N LYS A 129 -14.52 9.02 -1.42
CA LYS A 129 -14.94 8.30 -2.64
C LYS A 129 -13.70 7.83 -3.39
N ASP A 130 -13.17 6.66 -3.07
CA ASP A 130 -11.99 6.12 -3.75
C ASP A 130 -12.43 4.97 -4.67
N TYR A 131 -12.25 5.13 -5.98
CA TYR A 131 -12.69 4.12 -6.95
C TYR A 131 -11.97 4.24 -8.29
N SER A 132 -11.81 3.08 -8.95
CA SER A 132 -11.35 3.01 -10.34
C SER A 132 -12.44 3.55 -11.27
N ILE A 133 -12.12 4.57 -12.06
CA ILE A 133 -13.00 5.13 -13.10
C ILE A 133 -12.99 4.19 -14.32
N ASN A 134 -11.79 3.76 -14.72
CA ASN A 134 -11.55 2.74 -15.73
C ASN A 134 -10.22 2.03 -15.42
N GLU A 135 -9.67 1.29 -16.37
CA GLU A 135 -8.40 0.57 -16.19
C GLU A 135 -7.18 1.50 -16.02
N TRP A 136 -7.26 2.79 -16.37
CA TRP A 136 -6.13 3.73 -16.28
C TRP A 136 -6.34 4.86 -15.27
N LEU A 137 -7.60 5.19 -14.98
CA LEU A 137 -7.96 6.36 -14.19
C LEU A 137 -8.54 5.95 -12.84
N PHE A 138 -8.05 6.57 -11.78
CA PHE A 138 -8.50 6.36 -10.41
C PHE A 138 -8.95 7.69 -9.80
N HIS A 139 -10.18 7.70 -9.29
CA HIS A 139 -10.70 8.80 -8.50
C HIS A 139 -10.28 8.60 -7.04
N TRP A 140 -9.66 9.62 -6.47
CA TRP A 140 -9.22 9.67 -5.08
C TRP A 140 -9.72 10.94 -4.41
N GLN A 141 -10.16 10.87 -3.16
CA GLN A 141 -10.59 12.06 -2.43
C GLN A 141 -9.69 12.34 -1.22
N SER A 142 -9.27 13.60 -1.07
CA SER A 142 -8.43 14.02 0.04
C SER A 142 -9.15 14.01 1.37
N GLN A 143 -8.36 14.13 2.44
CA GLN A 143 -8.91 14.39 3.76
C GLN A 143 -9.69 15.71 3.77
N SER A 144 -10.75 15.77 4.58
CA SER A 144 -11.73 16.87 4.60
C SER A 144 -11.13 18.26 4.83
N THR A 145 -9.97 18.35 5.49
CA THR A 145 -9.29 19.62 5.80
C THR A 145 -8.27 20.05 4.75
N ILE A 146 -7.90 19.17 3.83
CA ILE A 146 -6.87 19.42 2.83
C ILE A 146 -7.50 20.13 1.65
N GLY A 147 -7.08 21.39 1.46
CA GLY A 147 -7.45 22.26 0.34
C GLY A 147 -6.48 22.17 -0.83
N ASP A 148 -6.95 22.45 -2.04
CA ASP A 148 -6.17 22.63 -3.29
C ASP A 148 -4.98 23.59 -3.14
N SER A 149 -5.19 24.69 -2.42
CA SER A 149 -4.18 25.72 -2.15
C SER A 149 -3.36 25.46 -0.86
N SER A 150 -3.57 24.34 -0.17
CA SER A 150 -2.72 23.97 0.98
C SER A 150 -1.37 23.42 0.51
N PRO A 151 -0.31 23.43 1.36
CA PRO A 151 0.96 22.81 1.00
C PRO A 151 0.80 21.33 0.58
N THR A 152 -0.05 20.58 1.28
CA THR A 152 -0.34 19.18 0.98
C THR A 152 -1.14 19.03 -0.32
N GLY A 153 -2.18 19.84 -0.52
CA GLY A 153 -2.99 19.79 -1.75
C GLY A 153 -2.20 20.17 -3.00
N ARG A 154 -1.31 21.17 -2.91
CA ARG A 154 -0.38 21.50 -4.00
C ARG A 154 0.56 20.33 -4.32
N ARG A 155 1.05 19.64 -3.29
CA ARG A 155 1.92 18.47 -3.45
C ARG A 155 1.21 17.32 -4.17
N TYR A 156 -0.07 17.06 -3.88
CA TYR A 156 -0.90 16.09 -4.61
C TYR A 156 -1.13 16.45 -6.09
N GLN A 157 -0.98 17.73 -6.46
CA GLN A 157 -1.13 18.18 -7.86
C GLN A 157 0.19 18.14 -8.64
N GLN A 158 1.33 18.26 -7.97
CA GLN A 158 2.64 18.45 -8.61
C GLN A 158 3.28 17.12 -8.98
N HIS A 159 3.17 16.75 -10.27
CA HIS A 159 3.77 15.51 -10.83
C HIS A 159 4.49 15.73 -12.17
N GLY A 160 5.01 16.94 -12.42
CA GLY A 160 5.91 17.23 -13.54
C GLY A 160 7.32 17.51 -13.00
N HIS A 161 8.35 16.96 -13.66
CA HIS A 161 9.79 17.05 -13.31
C HIS A 161 10.36 15.93 -12.42
N GLY A 162 9.64 14.83 -12.19
CA GLY A 162 10.22 13.60 -11.61
C GLY A 162 10.55 13.63 -10.12
N GLN A 163 10.19 14.70 -9.40
CA GLN A 163 10.52 14.85 -7.98
C GLN A 163 9.48 14.29 -7.00
N HIS A 164 8.25 13.99 -7.45
CA HIS A 164 7.17 13.52 -6.58
C HIS A 164 6.33 12.41 -7.23
N LYS A 165 6.07 11.34 -6.48
CA LYS A 165 5.33 10.16 -6.95
C LYS A 165 4.20 9.83 -5.99
N VAL A 166 3.01 9.54 -6.53
CA VAL A 166 1.93 8.91 -5.77
C VAL A 166 2.01 7.41 -6.00
N LEU A 167 1.99 6.63 -4.93
CA LEU A 167 1.97 5.18 -4.93
C LEU A 167 0.60 4.70 -4.40
N LEU A 168 -0.20 4.11 -5.30
CA LEU A 168 -1.57 3.70 -5.01
C LEU A 168 -1.63 2.25 -4.53
N PHE A 169 -2.21 2.07 -3.35
CA PHE A 169 -2.58 0.77 -2.81
C PHE A 169 -4.09 0.68 -2.63
N VAL A 170 -4.66 -0.48 -2.92
CA VAL A 170 -6.11 -0.73 -2.77
C VAL A 170 -6.39 -2.02 -2.03
N ARG A 171 -7.53 -2.08 -1.36
CA ARG A 171 -8.16 -3.32 -0.89
C ARG A 171 -9.65 -3.21 -1.07
N GLU A 172 -10.33 -4.33 -1.25
CA GLU A 172 -11.78 -4.31 -1.40
C GLU A 172 -12.46 -3.96 -0.08
N PHE A 173 -12.11 -4.67 1.00
CA PHE A 173 -12.72 -4.52 2.32
C PHE A 173 -11.66 -4.25 3.39
N LYS A 174 -12.05 -3.78 4.59
CA LYS A 174 -11.11 -3.66 5.71
C LYS A 174 -10.67 -5.02 6.24
N GLN A 175 -11.59 -5.96 6.23
CA GLN A 175 -11.40 -7.30 6.76
C GLN A 175 -11.80 -8.34 5.73
N GLU A 176 -11.09 -9.46 5.76
CA GLU A 176 -11.36 -10.66 4.99
C GLU A 176 -11.18 -11.85 5.94
N TYR A 177 -12.16 -12.75 6.03
CA TYR A 177 -12.16 -13.87 6.97
C TYR A 177 -11.85 -13.48 8.44
N ASN A 178 -12.42 -12.35 8.91
CA ASN A 178 -12.18 -11.77 10.24
C ASN A 178 -10.74 -11.29 10.52
N LEU A 179 -9.87 -11.28 9.50
CA LEU A 179 -8.51 -10.75 9.57
C LEU A 179 -8.43 -9.41 8.84
N THR A 180 -7.43 -8.59 9.18
CA THR A 180 -7.20 -7.33 8.44
C THR A 180 -6.78 -7.67 7.01
N ALA A 181 -7.56 -7.21 6.03
CA ALA A 181 -7.28 -7.47 4.63
C ALA A 181 -6.00 -6.73 4.18
N PRO A 182 -5.12 -7.38 3.41
CA PRO A 182 -3.92 -6.77 2.87
C PRO A 182 -4.28 -5.75 1.79
N PHE A 183 -3.30 -4.93 1.42
CA PHE A 183 -3.40 -3.98 0.32
C PHE A 183 -2.67 -4.51 -0.90
N THR A 184 -3.30 -4.40 -2.06
CA THR A 184 -2.69 -4.65 -3.37
C THR A 184 -2.05 -3.38 -3.91
N LEU A 185 -0.79 -3.47 -4.37
CA LEU A 185 -0.12 -2.36 -5.05
C LEU A 185 -0.67 -2.21 -6.47
N LEU A 186 -1.18 -1.04 -6.83
CA LEU A 186 -1.56 -0.73 -8.21
C LEU A 186 -0.45 -0.02 -8.99
N GLY A 187 0.54 0.54 -8.29
CA GLY A 187 1.69 1.22 -8.87
C GLY A 187 1.64 2.73 -8.73
N THR A 188 2.50 3.39 -9.50
CA THR A 188 2.64 4.84 -9.53
C THR A 188 1.50 5.50 -10.32
N ALA A 189 1.12 6.70 -9.89
CA ALA A 189 0.04 7.45 -10.50
C ALA A 189 0.38 8.94 -10.65
N ASN A 190 -0.10 9.51 -11.74
CA ASN A 190 0.17 10.88 -12.16
C ASN A 190 -1.12 11.71 -12.06
N TYR A 191 -1.01 12.91 -11.52
CA TYR A 191 -2.14 13.83 -11.43
C TYR A 191 -2.69 14.20 -12.82
N VAL A 192 -4.01 14.19 -12.97
CA VAL A 192 -4.70 14.63 -14.19
C VAL A 192 -5.44 15.94 -13.94
N GLN A 193 -6.35 15.92 -12.97
CA GLN A 193 -7.20 17.06 -12.63
C GLN A 193 -7.76 16.91 -11.21
N HIS A 194 -8.31 17.98 -10.66
CA HIS A 194 -9.12 17.92 -9.45
C HIS A 194 -10.33 18.84 -9.52
N GLU A 195 -11.31 18.56 -8.67
CA GLU A 195 -12.46 19.40 -8.40
C GLU A 195 -12.63 19.56 -6.88
N GLY A 196 -13.25 20.65 -6.46
CA GLY A 196 -13.38 20.99 -5.04
C GLY A 196 -12.07 21.42 -4.39
N SER A 197 -12.14 21.75 -3.11
CA SER A 197 -10.97 22.16 -2.32
C SER A 197 -10.93 21.39 -1.01
N LYS A 198 -11.94 21.52 -0.14
CA LYS A 198 -11.98 20.83 1.17
C LYS A 198 -13.19 19.89 1.26
N PRO A 199 -13.07 18.61 0.88
CA PRO A 199 -11.90 17.93 0.32
C PRO A 199 -11.72 18.17 -1.20
N MET A 200 -10.55 17.82 -1.72
CA MET A 200 -10.25 17.71 -3.14
C MET A 200 -10.69 16.35 -3.67
N SER A 201 -11.38 16.33 -4.80
CA SER A 201 -11.63 15.13 -5.61
C SER A 201 -10.62 15.12 -6.75
N ILE A 202 -9.63 14.22 -6.69
CA ILE A 202 -8.50 14.17 -7.63
C ILE A 202 -8.65 12.96 -8.54
N THR A 203 -8.44 13.16 -9.84
CA THR A 203 -8.27 12.07 -10.80
C THR A 203 -6.78 11.85 -11.04
N TYR A 204 -6.32 10.63 -10.80
CA TYR A 204 -4.99 10.18 -11.14
C TYR A 204 -5.03 9.20 -12.31
N LYS A 205 -3.98 9.21 -13.13
CA LYS A 205 -3.71 8.22 -14.19
C LYS A 205 -2.57 7.31 -13.75
N LEU A 206 -2.80 6.00 -13.70
CA LEU A 206 -1.77 5.02 -13.37
C LEU A 206 -0.83 4.78 -14.56
N ASP A 207 0.41 4.42 -14.24
CA ASP A 207 1.42 4.02 -15.24
C ASP A 207 1.18 2.61 -15.79
N ARG A 208 0.42 1.79 -15.06
CA ARG A 208 0.03 0.43 -15.43
C ARG A 208 -1.47 0.22 -15.24
N PRO A 209 -2.12 -0.64 -16.06
CA PRO A 209 -3.57 -0.78 -16.03
C PRO A 209 -4.02 -1.52 -14.76
N ILE A 210 -5.05 -0.99 -14.10
CA ILE A 210 -5.68 -1.58 -12.93
C ILE A 210 -6.24 -2.96 -13.29
N PRO A 211 -5.90 -4.02 -12.54
CA PRO A 211 -6.45 -5.35 -12.76
C PRO A 211 -7.99 -5.36 -12.69
N ALA A 212 -8.62 -6.15 -13.56
CA ALA A 212 -10.08 -6.16 -13.72
C ALA A 212 -10.86 -6.39 -12.40
N ARG A 213 -10.28 -7.11 -11.43
CA ARG A 213 -10.88 -7.33 -10.10
C ARG A 213 -11.12 -6.03 -9.33
N PHE A 214 -10.29 -5.00 -9.53
CA PHE A 214 -10.43 -3.69 -8.87
C PHE A 214 -11.13 -2.64 -9.73
N ILE A 215 -11.51 -2.99 -10.97
CA ILE A 215 -12.35 -2.10 -11.78
C ILE A 215 -13.76 -2.22 -11.23
N LYS A 216 -14.34 -1.08 -10.84
CA LYS A 216 -15.73 -1.05 -10.41
C LYS A 216 -16.60 -1.55 -11.57
N LYS A 217 -17.12 -2.78 -11.46
CA LYS A 217 -18.17 -3.26 -12.36
C LYS A 217 -19.39 -2.38 -12.09
N THR A 218 -19.54 -1.34 -12.90
CA THR A 218 -20.80 -0.62 -12.95
C THR A 218 -21.78 -1.60 -13.57
N ASN A 219 -22.54 -2.33 -12.75
CA ASN A 219 -23.78 -2.91 -13.23
C ASN A 219 -24.62 -1.70 -13.69
N LYS A 220 -24.62 -1.44 -14.99
CA LYS A 220 -25.72 -0.74 -15.64
C LYS A 220 -26.94 -1.63 -15.43
N LEU A 221 -27.60 -1.48 -14.29
CA LEU A 221 -29.02 -1.72 -14.15
C LEU A 221 -29.66 -0.36 -13.86
N LEU A 222 -29.68 0.45 -14.91
CA LEU A 222 -30.86 1.24 -15.19
C LEU A 222 -31.93 0.26 -15.69
N ILE A 223 -33.12 0.38 -15.12
CA ILE A 223 -34.47 0.07 -15.63
C ILE A 223 -35.23 -0.77 -14.59
N GLY A 224 -36.22 -0.11 -13.98
CA GLY A 224 -37.18 -0.62 -13.01
C GLY A 224 -37.73 0.54 -12.19
#